data_AF-A0A969N994-F1
#
_entry.id   AF-A0A969N994-F1
#
_cell.length_a   1.000
_cell.length_b   1.000
_cell.length_c   1.000
_cell.angle_alpha   90.00
_cell.angle_beta   90.00
_cell.angle_gamma   90.00
#
_symmetry.space_group_name_H-M   'P 1'
#
loop_
_entity.id
_entity.type
_entity.pdbx_description
1 polymer ?
#
loop_
_entity_poly.entity_id
_entity_poly.type
_entity_poly.pdbx_seq_one_letter_code
_entity_poly.pdbx_strand_id
1 'polypeptide(L)'
;MASKTTRWLPLTLMVGFGITSAATWLVASREVANHRLQFQQRIDNLATALQRNLNRYTEVLLAMGDFYQVAELRVSPEEFARFVARALDTYPGIQALEWAPFVPDATRDLFEREMQTLGISGFRITVAFFDGQLSRAAVAPTMCP
;
A
#
# COMPACT_ATOMS: atom_id res chain seq x y z
N MET A 1 28.33 42.33 -64.41
CA MET A 1 27.20 41.37 -64.35
C MET A 1 27.25 40.62 -63.02
N ALA A 2 26.85 41.23 -61.89
CA ALA A 2 26.97 40.59 -60.57
C ALA A 2 25.86 41.02 -59.59
N SER A 3 24.62 41.21 -60.07
CA SER A 3 23.52 41.72 -59.22
C SER A 3 22.30 40.81 -59.15
N LYS A 4 22.23 39.73 -59.95
CA LYS A 4 21.03 38.90 -60.02
C LYS A 4 20.99 37.79 -58.97
N THR A 5 22.12 37.19 -58.62
CA THR A 5 22.21 36.07 -57.66
C THR A 5 22.16 36.52 -56.19
N THR A 6 22.73 37.69 -55.86
CA THR A 6 22.69 38.28 -54.51
C THR A 6 21.28 38.60 -54.04
N ARG A 7 20.33 38.82 -54.96
CA ARG A 7 18.94 39.17 -54.63
C ARG A 7 18.08 37.96 -54.19
N TRP A 8 18.46 36.74 -54.55
CA TRP A 8 17.71 35.50 -54.19
C TRP A 8 18.28 34.78 -52.97
N LEU A 9 19.54 35.04 -52.62
CA LEU A 9 20.20 34.55 -51.40
C LEU A 9 19.36 34.75 -50.12
N PRO A 10 18.82 35.95 -49.80
CA PRO A 10 18.04 36.13 -48.57
C PRO A 10 16.72 35.33 -48.59
N LEU A 11 16.11 35.15 -49.77
CA LEU A 11 14.87 34.39 -49.91
C LEU A 11 15.10 32.90 -49.59
N THR A 12 16.18 32.32 -50.12
CA THR A 12 16.51 30.90 -49.85
C THR A 12 16.82 30.65 -48.37
N LEU A 13 17.51 31.59 -47.71
CA LEU A 13 17.82 31.53 -46.29
C LEU A 13 16.56 31.61 -45.42
N MET A 14 15.66 32.53 -45.75
CA MET A 14 14.39 32.69 -45.02
C MET A 14 13.49 31.46 -45.14
N VAL A 15 13.41 30.86 -46.34
CA VAL A 15 12.65 29.62 -46.55
C VAL A 15 13.25 28.45 -45.77
N GLY A 16 14.57 28.28 -45.82
CA GLY A 16 15.26 27.23 -45.06
C GLY A 16 15.06 27.37 -43.54
N PHE A 17 15.14 28.60 -43.03
CA PHE A 17 14.89 28.88 -41.61
C PHE A 17 13.44 28.63 -41.21
N GLY A 18 12.48 29.00 -42.08
CA GLY A 18 11.05 28.73 -41.88
C GLY A 18 10.73 27.24 -41.82
N ILE A 19 11.27 26.45 -42.75
CA ILE A 19 11.09 25.00 -42.76
C ILE A 19 11.70 24.35 -41.53
N THR A 20 12.92 24.76 -41.14
CA THR A 20 13.59 24.23 -39.95
C THR A 20 12.80 24.55 -38.68
N SER A 21 12.33 25.79 -38.56
CA SER A 21 11.50 26.23 -37.43
C SER A 21 10.16 25.49 -37.35
N ALA A 22 9.51 25.26 -38.50
CA ALA A 22 8.26 24.50 -38.55
C ALA A 22 8.49 23.02 -38.18
N ALA A 23 9.59 22.42 -38.66
CA ALA A 23 9.95 21.05 -38.35
C ALA A 23 10.26 20.87 -36.85
N THR A 24 11.04 21.78 -36.24
CA THR A 24 11.33 21.72 -34.80
C THR A 24 10.07 21.93 -33.96
N TRP A 25 9.18 22.84 -34.35
CA TRP A 25 7.91 23.05 -33.65
C TRP A 25 6.99 21.81 -33.71
N LEU A 26 6.92 21.15 -34.86
CA LEU A 26 6.17 19.90 -35.01
C LEU A 26 6.75 18.77 -34.14
N VAL A 27 8.07 18.65 -34.09
CA VAL A 27 8.74 17.64 -33.24
C VAL A 27 8.52 17.94 -31.76
N ALA A 28 8.70 19.20 -31.34
CA ALA A 28 8.52 19.61 -29.95
C ALA A 28 7.07 19.40 -29.45
N SER A 29 6.07 19.70 -30.29
CA SER A 29 4.67 19.46 -29.92
C SER A 29 4.36 17.97 -29.74
N ARG A 30 4.97 17.09 -30.55
CA ARG A 30 4.87 15.63 -30.39
C ARG A 30 5.60 15.14 -29.14
N GLU A 31 6.74 15.72 -28.83
CA GLU A 31 7.53 15.36 -27.65
C GLU A 31 6.76 15.67 -26.36
N VAL A 32 6.10 16.83 -26.27
CA VAL A 32 5.22 17.18 -25.14
C VAL A 32 4.05 16.20 -25.01
N ALA A 33 3.40 15.84 -26.12
CA ALA A 33 2.30 14.88 -26.11
C ALA A 33 2.75 13.48 -25.66
N ASN A 34 3.91 13.02 -26.16
CA ASN A 34 4.49 11.74 -25.80
C ASN A 34 4.90 11.68 -24.33
N HIS A 35 5.51 12.75 -23.81
CA HIS A 35 5.86 12.83 -22.39
C HIS A 35 4.62 12.78 -21.49
N ARG A 36 3.53 13.45 -21.88
CA ARG A 36 2.27 13.42 -21.13
C ARG A 36 1.65 12.02 -21.13
N LEU A 37 1.63 11.35 -22.28
CA LEU A 37 1.18 9.96 -22.41
C LEU A 37 1.99 8.99 -21.55
N GLN A 38 3.32 9.07 -21.62
CA GLN A 38 4.21 8.22 -20.82
C GLN A 38 4.04 8.48 -19.32
N PHE A 39 3.88 9.74 -18.91
CA PHE A 39 3.63 10.09 -17.52
C PHE A 39 2.31 9.51 -17.02
N GLN A 40 1.25 9.64 -17.82
CA GLN A 40 -0.07 9.12 -17.46
C GLN A 40 -0.07 7.59 -17.36
N GLN A 41 0.55 6.90 -18.32
CA GLN A 41 0.75 5.44 -18.26
C GLN A 41 1.52 5.01 -17.01
N ARG A 42 2.55 5.77 -16.59
CA ARG A 42 3.30 5.47 -15.36
C ARG A 42 2.44 5.62 -14.10
N ILE A 43 1.62 6.66 -14.03
CA ILE A 43 0.68 6.85 -12.91
C ILE A 43 -0.34 5.71 -12.86
N ASP A 44 -0.96 5.38 -14.00
CA ASP A 44 -1.99 4.34 -14.05
C ASP A 44 -1.42 2.97 -13.67
N ASN A 45 -0.21 2.66 -14.14
CA ASN A 45 0.50 1.43 -13.77
C ASN A 45 0.80 1.38 -12.26
N LEU A 46 1.26 2.48 -11.67
CA LEU A 46 1.53 2.57 -10.24
C LEU A 46 0.24 2.41 -9.42
N ALA A 47 -0.82 3.12 -9.79
CA ALA A 47 -2.13 3.04 -9.14
C ALA A 47 -2.68 1.61 -9.21
N THR A 48 -2.59 0.97 -10.37
CA THR A 48 -3.03 -0.42 -10.56
C THR A 48 -2.19 -1.40 -9.73
N ALA A 49 -0.87 -1.20 -9.66
CA ALA A 49 0.00 -2.03 -8.82
C ALA A 49 -0.34 -1.88 -7.32
N LEU A 50 -0.57 -0.65 -6.87
CA LEU A 50 -0.97 -0.37 -5.50
C LEU A 50 -2.33 -1.01 -5.18
N GLN A 51 -3.33 -0.84 -6.05
CA GLN A 51 -4.65 -1.43 -5.86
C GLN A 51 -4.57 -2.96 -5.79
N ARG A 52 -3.77 -3.60 -6.66
CA ARG A 52 -3.56 -5.05 -6.62
C ARG A 52 -2.92 -5.51 -5.32
N ASN A 53 -1.93 -4.77 -4.82
CA ASN A 53 -1.29 -5.10 -3.54
C ASN A 53 -2.28 -4.98 -2.38
N LEU A 54 -3.08 -3.90 -2.33
CA LEU A 54 -4.10 -3.72 -1.30
C LEU A 54 -5.18 -4.81 -1.34
N ASN A 55 -5.70 -5.13 -2.53
CA ASN A 55 -6.68 -6.21 -2.68
C ASN A 55 -6.13 -7.56 -2.19
N ARG A 56 -4.85 -7.83 -2.48
CA ARG A 56 -4.19 -9.07 -2.07
C ARG A 56 -4.00 -9.15 -0.55
N TYR A 57 -3.78 -8.02 0.14
CA TYR A 57 -3.79 -7.99 1.60
C TYR A 57 -5.19 -8.23 2.17
N THR A 58 -6.24 -7.70 1.54
CA THR A 58 -7.63 -7.99 1.93
C THR A 58 -7.96 -9.47 1.81
N GLU A 59 -7.50 -10.15 0.75
CA GLU A 59 -7.69 -11.60 0.59
C GLU A 59 -7.01 -12.40 1.71
N VAL A 60 -5.84 -11.98 2.18
CA VAL A 60 -5.17 -12.61 3.34
C VAL A 60 -6.01 -12.46 4.60
N LEU A 61 -6.57 -11.27 4.84
CA LEU A 61 -7.44 -11.02 5.99
C LEU A 61 -8.73 -11.85 5.92
N LEU A 62 -9.32 -12.00 4.74
CA LEU A 62 -10.50 -12.85 4.55
C LEU A 62 -10.18 -14.33 4.80
N ALA A 63 -9.05 -14.82 4.29
CA ALA A 63 -8.59 -16.19 4.55
C ALA A 63 -8.30 -16.45 6.04
N MET A 64 -7.83 -15.44 6.78
CA MET A 64 -7.73 -15.51 8.23
C MET A 64 -9.11 -15.64 8.89
N GLY A 65 -10.10 -14.84 8.46
CA GLY A 65 -11.47 -14.94 8.96
C GLY A 65 -12.09 -16.33 8.75
N ASP A 66 -11.87 -16.92 7.57
CA ASP A 66 -12.35 -18.26 7.23
C ASP A 66 -11.68 -19.35 8.09
N PHE A 67 -10.37 -19.23 8.33
CA PHE A 67 -9.65 -20.16 9.21
C PHE A 67 -10.23 -20.18 10.63
N TYR A 68 -10.54 -19.01 11.19
CA TYR A 68 -11.14 -18.91 12.52
C TYR A 68 -12.60 -19.36 12.59
N GLN A 69 -13.38 -19.22 11.52
CA GLN A 69 -14.73 -19.79 11.45
C GLN A 69 -14.71 -21.32 11.52
N VAL A 70 -13.69 -21.96 10.93
CA VAL A 70 -13.57 -23.42 10.88
C VAL A 70 -12.94 -24.00 12.16
N ALA A 71 -12.04 -23.27 12.81
CA ALA A 71 -11.23 -23.80 13.92
C ALA A 71 -11.97 -23.96 15.28
N GLU A 72 -13.30 -23.78 15.33
CA GLU A 72 -14.15 -23.96 16.53
C GLU A 72 -13.45 -23.52 17.85
N LEU A 73 -13.38 -22.20 18.02
CA LEU A 73 -13.16 -21.45 19.27
C LEU A 73 -11.81 -21.49 19.99
N ARG A 74 -10.83 -22.35 19.68
CA ARG A 74 -9.50 -22.28 20.36
C ARG A 74 -8.33 -22.64 19.44
N VAL A 75 -7.92 -21.69 18.61
CA VAL A 75 -6.63 -21.77 17.90
C VAL A 75 -5.51 -21.54 18.92
N SER A 76 -4.59 -22.49 19.05
CA SER A 76 -3.40 -22.31 19.88
C SER A 76 -2.43 -21.29 19.25
N PRO A 77 -1.60 -20.58 20.04
CA PRO A 77 -0.60 -19.65 19.51
C PRO A 77 0.33 -20.29 18.46
N GLU A 78 0.64 -21.58 18.61
CA GLU A 78 1.51 -22.34 17.72
C GLU A 78 0.84 -22.68 16.38
N GLU A 79 -0.45 -22.96 16.38
CA GLU A 79 -1.25 -23.16 15.15
C GLU A 79 -1.41 -21.85 14.39
N PHE A 80 -1.66 -20.75 15.12
CA PHE A 80 -1.71 -19.42 14.53
C PHE A 80 -0.37 -19.06 13.87
N ALA A 81 0.75 -19.22 14.59
CA ALA A 81 2.08 -18.93 14.07
C ALA A 81 2.39 -19.72 12.78
N ARG A 82 2.04 -21.01 12.75
CA ARG A 82 2.21 -21.86 11.56
C ARG A 82 1.33 -21.40 10.40
N PHE A 83 0.10 -20.99 10.67
CA PHE A 83 -0.83 -20.53 9.66
C PHE A 83 -0.36 -19.22 9.01
N VAL A 84 0.07 -18.23 9.81
CA VAL A 84 0.47 -16.90 9.31
C VAL A 84 1.88 -16.88 8.69
N ALA A 85 2.74 -17.85 8.99
CA ALA A 85 4.13 -17.87 8.53
C ALA A 85 4.27 -17.71 7.00
N ARG A 86 3.45 -18.43 6.23
CA ARG A 86 3.47 -18.33 4.76
C ARG A 86 2.99 -16.96 4.27
N ALA A 87 1.97 -16.40 4.91
CA ALA A 87 1.43 -15.10 4.54
C ALA A 87 2.47 -13.98 4.78
N LEU A 88 3.17 -14.01 5.92
CA LEU A 88 4.22 -13.04 6.23
C LEU A 88 5.41 -13.12 5.26
N ASP A 89 5.81 -14.33 4.85
CA ASP A 89 6.88 -14.52 3.84
C ASP A 89 6.44 -14.04 2.44
N THR A 90 5.17 -14.27 2.09
CA THR A 90 4.62 -13.89 0.76
C THR A 90 4.39 -12.39 0.63
N TYR A 91 4.16 -11.68 1.74
CA TYR A 91 3.71 -10.29 1.77
C TYR A 91 4.58 -9.42 2.69
N PRO A 92 5.77 -8.99 2.23
CA PRO A 92 6.70 -8.21 3.05
C PRO A 92 6.18 -6.83 3.46
N GLY A 93 5.08 -6.34 2.87
CA GLY A 93 4.41 -5.12 3.30
C GLY A 93 3.52 -5.28 4.54
N ILE A 94 3.33 -6.51 5.01
CA ILE A 94 2.63 -6.81 6.26
C ILE A 94 3.68 -6.94 7.37
N GLN A 95 3.68 -6.00 8.31
CA GLN A 95 4.66 -5.97 9.40
C GLN A 95 4.37 -7.05 10.46
N ALA A 96 3.09 -7.26 10.78
CA ALA A 96 2.62 -8.24 11.75
C ALA A 96 1.19 -8.65 11.41
N LEU A 97 0.84 -9.89 11.76
CA LEU A 97 -0.54 -10.39 11.78
C LEU A 97 -0.81 -10.85 13.20
N GLU A 98 -1.88 -10.32 13.79
CA GLU A 98 -2.25 -10.59 15.18
C GLU A 98 -3.69 -11.06 15.24
N TRP A 99 -3.98 -11.91 16.22
CA TRP A 99 -5.33 -12.34 16.55
C TRP A 99 -5.75 -11.73 17.89
N ALA A 100 -6.75 -10.86 17.84
CA ALA A 100 -7.32 -10.17 18.99
C ALA A 100 -8.77 -10.65 19.19
N PRO A 101 -9.02 -11.66 20.07
CA PRO A 101 -10.37 -12.13 20.30
C PRO A 101 -11.21 -11.06 21.03
N PHE A 102 -12.49 -10.96 20.70
CA PHE A 102 -13.39 -10.11 21.45
C PHE A 102 -13.60 -10.65 22.88
N VAL A 103 -13.23 -9.88 23.89
CA VAL A 103 -13.38 -10.25 25.30
C VAL A 103 -14.34 -9.27 25.99
N PRO A 104 -15.56 -9.70 26.35
CA PRO A 104 -16.45 -8.91 27.18
C PRO A 104 -15.82 -8.57 28.54
N ASP A 105 -16.11 -7.38 29.07
CA ASP A 105 -15.56 -6.94 30.35
C ASP A 105 -15.87 -7.93 31.50
N ALA A 106 -17.06 -8.53 31.47
CA ALA A 106 -17.50 -9.54 32.44
C ALA A 106 -16.63 -10.83 32.46
N THR A 107 -15.97 -11.18 31.35
CA THR A 107 -15.13 -12.39 31.24
C THR A 107 -13.64 -12.07 31.19
N ARG A 108 -13.26 -10.79 31.26
CA ARG A 108 -11.88 -10.30 31.17
C ARG A 108 -10.94 -10.96 32.16
N ASP A 109 -11.30 -10.95 33.44
CA ASP A 109 -10.43 -11.52 34.49
C ASP A 109 -10.24 -13.03 34.35
N LEU A 110 -11.20 -13.73 33.75
CA LEU A 110 -11.08 -15.16 33.44
C LEU A 110 -10.14 -15.37 32.26
N PHE A 111 -10.29 -14.57 31.20
CA PHE A 111 -9.43 -14.63 30.02
C PHE A 111 -7.97 -14.29 30.35
N GLU A 112 -7.71 -13.23 31.13
CA GLU A 112 -6.34 -12.86 31.54
C GLU A 112 -5.68 -13.97 32.36
N ARG A 113 -6.45 -14.65 33.24
CA ARG A 113 -5.96 -15.80 34.00
C ARG A 113 -5.68 -17.00 33.11
N GLU A 114 -6.56 -17.29 32.14
CA GLU A 114 -6.36 -18.38 31.19
C GLU A 114 -5.09 -18.16 30.35
N MET A 115 -4.86 -16.93 29.85
CA MET A 115 -3.64 -16.59 29.12
C MET A 115 -2.36 -16.70 29.96
N GLN A 116 -2.45 -16.35 31.25
CA GLN A 116 -1.34 -16.56 32.19
C GLN A 116 -1.04 -18.05 32.40
N THR A 117 -2.08 -18.91 32.43
CA THR A 117 -1.89 -20.37 32.53
C THR A 117 -1.33 -21.00 31.25
N LEU A 118 -1.55 -20.37 30.09
CA LEU A 118 -1.01 -20.77 28.79
C LEU A 118 0.45 -20.33 28.58
N GLY A 119 1.11 -19.77 29.61
CA GLY A 119 2.54 -19.46 29.60
C GLY A 119 2.87 -18.00 29.32
N ILE A 120 1.87 -17.12 29.13
CA ILE A 120 2.08 -15.69 28.95
C ILE A 120 2.08 -15.02 30.33
N SER A 121 3.20 -15.15 31.05
CA SER A 121 3.34 -14.63 32.41
C SER A 121 3.10 -13.13 32.47
N GLY A 122 2.17 -12.69 33.31
CA GLY A 122 1.84 -11.27 33.47
C GLY A 122 0.96 -10.68 32.36
N PHE A 123 0.37 -11.51 31.49
CA PHE A 123 -0.59 -11.04 30.48
C PHE A 123 -1.71 -10.20 31.12
N ARG A 124 -1.93 -9.02 30.55
CA ARG A 124 -2.98 -8.09 30.96
C ARG A 124 -3.45 -7.32 29.74
N ILE A 125 -4.76 -7.16 29.60
CA ILE A 125 -5.32 -6.38 28.49
C ILE A 125 -5.07 -4.90 28.79
N THR A 126 -4.34 -4.23 27.90
CA THR A 126 -3.95 -2.82 28.03
C THR A 126 -4.53 -1.99 26.91
N VAL A 127 -4.76 -0.70 27.17
CA VAL A 127 -5.14 0.26 26.11
C VAL A 127 -3.94 1.14 25.85
N ALA A 128 -3.56 1.23 24.58
CA ALA A 128 -2.64 2.25 24.13
C ALA A 128 -3.41 3.56 23.94
N PHE A 129 -3.04 4.59 24.69
CA PHE A 129 -3.46 5.96 24.39
C PHE A 129 -2.53 6.54 23.31
N PHE A 130 -2.98 7.57 22.60
CA PHE A 130 -2.21 8.23 21.51
C PHE A 130 -0.84 8.78 21.96
N ASP A 131 -0.58 8.87 23.26
CA ASP A 131 0.67 9.30 23.88
C ASP A 131 1.68 8.16 24.12
N GLY A 132 1.36 6.93 23.70
CA GLY A 132 2.23 5.75 23.84
C GLY A 132 2.31 5.20 25.27
N GLN A 133 1.53 5.73 26.22
CA GLN A 133 1.46 5.16 27.56
C GLN A 133 0.47 4.00 27.61
N LEU A 134 0.98 2.84 28.05
CA LEU A 134 0.16 1.65 28.32
C LEU A 134 -0.43 1.78 29.72
N SER A 135 -1.73 2.08 29.80
CA SER A 135 -2.47 2.04 31.07
C SER A 135 -3.39 0.83 31.09
N ARG A 136 -3.65 0.29 32.29
CA ARG A 136 -4.67 -0.76 32.46
C ARG A 136 -5.99 -0.20 31.94
N ALA A 137 -6.60 -0.91 30.99
CA ALA A 137 -7.86 -0.46 30.41
C ALA A 137 -8.91 -0.21 31.51
N ALA A 138 -9.19 1.06 31.80
CA ALA A 138 -10.27 1.45 32.70
C ALA A 138 -11.58 1.30 31.92
N VAL A 139 -12.38 0.31 32.33
CA VAL A 139 -13.77 0.03 31.97
C VAL A 139 -14.22 0.73 30.69
N ALA A 140 -14.01 0.08 29.55
CA ALA A 140 -14.68 0.42 28.31
C ALA A 140 -15.63 -0.72 27.95
N PRO A 141 -16.84 -0.43 27.43
CA PRO A 141 -17.84 -1.47 27.16
C PRO A 141 -17.44 -2.46 26.07
N THR A 142 -16.38 -2.19 25.31
CA THR A 142 -15.89 -3.01 24.20
C THR A 142 -14.38 -2.81 24.01
N MET A 143 -13.60 -3.89 23.96
CA MET A 143 -12.17 -3.83 23.68
C MET A 143 -11.68 -5.04 22.89
N CYS A 144 -10.86 -4.76 21.87
CA CYS A 144 -10.02 -5.74 21.20
C CYS A 144 -8.67 -5.73 21.94
N PRO A 145 -8.24 -6.88 22.51
CA PRO A 145 -6.99 -6.99 23.27
C PRO A 145 -5.74 -6.88 22.39
#